data_AF-A0A959ZPV6-F1
#
_entry.id   AF-A0A959ZPV6-F1
#
_cell.length_a   1.000
_cell.length_b   1.000
_cell.length_c   1.000
_cell.angle_alpha   90.00
_cell.angle_beta   90.00
_cell.angle_gamma   90.00
#
_symmetry.space_group_name_H-M   'P 1'
#
loop_
_entity.id
_entity.type
_entity.pdbx_description
1 polymer ?
#
loop_
_entity_poly.entity_id
_entity_poly.type
_entity_poly.pdbx_seq_one_letter_code
_entity_poly.pdbx_strand_id
1 'polypeptide(L)'
;MRLLYSASVDSGVANYVAQVFRKGRAVATLNQDYRDSTGGTYTFTWRAPKRYKGKLSFCVSGVDAAGNGSPASCAALKLKKAKKRKR
;
A
#
# COMPACT_ATOMS: atom_id res chain seq x y z
N MET A 1 10.12 4.13 -2.27
CA MET A 1 9.95 2.67 -2.05
C MET A 1 8.70 2.25 -2.81
N ARG A 2 8.72 1.09 -3.47
CA ARG A 2 7.53 0.51 -4.10
C ARG A 2 6.95 -0.54 -3.16
N LEU A 3 5.68 -0.40 -2.82
CA LEU A 3 4.94 -1.35 -1.98
C LEU A 3 4.04 -2.14 -2.93
N LEU A 4 4.36 -3.42 -3.11
CA LEU A 4 3.61 -4.31 -3.98
C LEU A 4 2.41 -4.88 -3.22
N TYR A 5 1.27 -4.94 -3.89
CA TYR A 5 0.10 -5.67 -3.41
C TYR A 5 -0.60 -6.32 -4.60
N SER A 6 -1.20 -7.48 -4.37
CA SER A 6 -2.03 -8.15 -5.37
C SER A 6 -3.48 -7.79 -5.11
N ALA A 7 -4.21 -7.43 -6.15
CA ALA A 7 -5.63 -7.17 -6.06
C ALA A 7 -6.35 -7.71 -7.29
N SER A 8 -7.56 -8.20 -7.06
CA SER A 8 -8.50 -8.67 -8.06
C SER A 8 -9.88 -8.22 -7.63
N VAL A 9 -10.60 -7.55 -8.53
CA VAL A 9 -12.01 -7.22 -8.34
C VAL A 9 -12.76 -7.66 -9.59
N ASP A 10 -13.87 -8.37 -9.37
CA ASP A 10 -14.73 -8.87 -10.43
C ASP A 10 -15.42 -7.72 -11.20
N SER A 11 -15.60 -6.56 -10.57
CA SER A 11 -16.29 -5.39 -11.10
C SER A 11 -15.46 -4.58 -12.11
N GLY A 12 -14.24 -4.99 -12.41
CA GLY A 12 -13.36 -4.29 -13.36
C GLY A 12 -12.64 -3.08 -12.78
N VAL A 13 -13.28 -2.23 -11.97
CA VAL A 13 -12.68 -0.99 -11.43
C VAL A 13 -12.79 -0.91 -9.91
N ALA A 14 -11.69 -0.56 -9.23
CA ALA A 14 -11.69 -0.29 -7.78
C ALA A 14 -10.72 0.83 -7.38
N ASN A 15 -11.05 1.50 -6.28
CA ASN A 15 -10.16 2.39 -5.55
C ASN A 15 -9.39 1.58 -4.51
N TYR A 16 -8.13 1.95 -4.25
CA TYR A 16 -7.34 1.34 -3.19
C TYR A 16 -6.76 2.40 -2.25
N VAL A 17 -6.90 2.15 -0.95
CA VAL A 17 -6.31 2.95 0.11
C VAL A 17 -5.29 2.10 0.84
N ALA A 18 -4.07 2.61 0.95
CA ALA A 18 -3.03 1.97 1.72
C ALA A 18 -2.50 2.85 2.84
N GLN A 19 -2.47 2.32 4.05
CA GLN A 19 -2.01 3.01 5.24
C GLN A 19 -0.75 2.35 5.79
N VAL A 20 0.24 3.17 6.13
CA VAL A 20 1.46 2.70 6.80
C VAL A 20 1.38 3.06 8.27
N PHE A 21 1.54 2.07 9.13
CA PHE A 21 1.53 2.19 10.58
C PHE A 21 2.93 2.01 11.17
N ARG A 22 3.23 2.81 12.20
CA ARG A 22 4.44 2.68 13.02
C ARG A 22 4.04 2.66 14.48
N LYS A 23 4.34 1.57 15.19
CA LYS A 23 3.96 1.38 16.60
C LYS A 23 2.47 1.69 16.84
N GLY A 24 1.59 1.23 15.95
CA GLY A 24 0.14 1.47 16.02
C GLY A 24 -0.35 2.82 15.49
N ARG A 25 0.53 3.77 15.14
CA ARG A 25 0.12 5.08 14.61
C ARG A 25 0.26 5.14 13.09
N ALA A 26 -0.78 5.59 12.39
CA ALA A 26 -0.71 5.87 10.96
C ALA A 26 0.30 7.01 10.69
N VAL A 27 1.29 6.74 9.85
CA VAL A 27 2.36 7.69 9.47
C VAL A 27 2.29 8.09 8.00
N ALA A 28 1.51 7.38 7.18
CA ALA A 28 1.25 7.71 5.80
C ALA A 28 -0.07 7.07 5.35
N THR A 29 -0.79 7.77 4.48
CA THR A 29 -1.94 7.27 3.74
C THR A 29 -1.65 7.48 2.26
N LEU A 30 -1.86 6.45 1.46
CA LEU A 30 -1.60 6.39 0.03
C LEU A 30 -2.92 6.02 -0.62
N ASN A 31 -3.50 6.95 -1.38
CA ASN A 31 -4.72 6.68 -2.13
C ASN A 31 -4.33 6.38 -3.57
N GLN A 32 -5.02 5.42 -4.16
CA GLN A 32 -5.06 5.18 -5.59
C GLN A 32 -6.49 5.42 -6.05
N ASP A 33 -6.65 6.23 -7.08
CA ASP A 33 -7.93 6.46 -7.72
C ASP A 33 -8.50 5.17 -8.32
N TYR A 34 -9.79 5.21 -8.66
CA TYR A 34 -10.47 4.14 -9.35
C TYR A 34 -9.70 3.73 -10.60
N ARG A 35 -9.27 2.46 -10.64
CA ARG A 35 -8.48 1.94 -11.75
C ARG A 35 -8.87 0.50 -12.07
N ASP A 36 -8.64 0.12 -13.32
CA ASP A 36 -8.91 -1.24 -13.77
C ASP A 36 -8.10 -2.25 -12.94
N SER A 37 -8.84 -3.10 -12.23
CA SER A 37 -8.32 -4.09 -11.30
C SER A 37 -8.83 -5.50 -11.59
N THR A 38 -8.75 -5.89 -12.86
CA THR A 38 -9.09 -7.21 -13.41
C THR A 38 -8.07 -8.33 -13.09
N GLY A 39 -7.36 -8.19 -11.97
CA GLY A 39 -6.35 -9.15 -11.51
C GLY A 39 -4.93 -8.75 -11.90
N GLY A 40 -4.09 -8.52 -10.90
CA GLY A 40 -2.69 -8.17 -11.13
C GLY A 40 -1.92 -7.80 -9.87
N THR A 41 -0.62 -7.53 -10.05
CA THR A 41 0.22 -6.92 -9.01
C THR A 41 0.24 -5.41 -9.22
N TYR A 42 -0.27 -4.68 -8.24
CA TYR A 42 -0.30 -3.23 -8.20
C TYR A 42 0.79 -2.71 -7.28
N THR A 43 1.11 -1.42 -7.42
CA THR A 43 2.17 -0.79 -6.64
C THR A 43 1.72 0.55 -6.08
N PHE A 44 1.90 0.72 -4.77
CA PHE A 44 1.91 2.04 -4.15
C PHE A 44 3.33 2.61 -4.11
N THR A 45 3.47 3.87 -4.53
CA THR A 45 4.74 4.59 -4.40
C THR A 45 4.76 5.37 -3.09
N TRP A 46 5.54 4.88 -2.13
CA TRP A 46 5.72 5.57 -0.86
C TRP A 46 7.10 6.21 -0.74
N ARG A 47 7.12 7.54 -0.54
CA ARG A 47 8.33 8.31 -0.21
C ARG A 47 8.54 8.32 1.31
N ALA A 48 8.95 7.17 1.86
CA ALA A 48 9.24 7.05 3.29
C ALA A 48 10.35 8.03 3.74
N PRO A 49 10.09 8.91 4.72
CA PRO A 49 11.12 9.74 5.35
C PRO A 49 12.29 8.90 5.86
N LYS A 50 13.53 9.35 5.63
CA LYS A 50 14.77 8.65 6.10
C LYS A 50 14.81 8.41 7.62
N ARG A 51 14.04 9.18 8.39
CA ARG A 51 13.86 9.03 9.85
C ARG A 51 13.05 7.80 10.25
N TYR A 52 12.22 7.26 9.36
CA TYR A 52 11.45 6.05 9.61
C TYR A 52 12.34 4.84 9.33
N LYS A 53 12.83 4.23 10.42
CA LYS A 53 13.63 3.01 10.42
C LYS A 53 12.97 1.98 11.33
N GLY A 54 13.15 0.71 11.01
CA GLY A 54 12.66 -0.40 11.82
C GLY A 54 11.37 -1.03 11.30
N LYS A 55 10.62 -1.64 12.22
CA LYS A 55 9.36 -2.35 11.94
C LYS A 55 8.22 -1.34 11.73
N LEU A 56 7.51 -1.50 10.64
CA LEU A 56 6.26 -0.84 10.28
C LEU A 56 5.26 -1.90 9.82
N SER A 57 4.01 -1.51 9.69
CA SER A 57 2.97 -2.32 9.07
C SER A 57 2.37 -1.54 7.91
N PHE A 58 2.04 -2.23 6.83
CA PHE A 58 1.42 -1.66 5.65
C PHE A 58 0.10 -2.38 5.44
N CYS A 59 -1.02 -1.67 5.51
CA CYS A 59 -2.34 -2.22 5.33
C CYS A 59 -2.97 -1.63 4.08
N VAL A 60 -3.60 -2.47 3.24
CA VAL A 60 -4.30 -2.06 2.02
C VAL A 60 -5.75 -2.50 2.11
N SER A 61 -6.67 -1.59 1.81
CA SER A 61 -8.09 -1.86 1.62
C SER A 61 -8.53 -1.33 0.25
N GLY A 62 -9.56 -1.92 -0.33
CA GLY A 62 -10.13 -1.46 -1.59
C GLY A 62 -11.62 -1.21 -1.47
N VAL A 63 -12.16 -0.37 -2.35
CA VAL A 63 -13.60 -0.15 -2.52
C VAL A 63 -13.90 -0.23 -4.01
N ASP A 64 -14.83 -1.09 -4.41
CA ASP A 64 -15.22 -1.21 -5.81
C ASP A 64 -16.15 -0.05 -6.25
N ALA A 65 -16.47 -0.01 -7.55
CA ALA A 65 -17.36 1.01 -8.10
C ALA A 65 -18.81 0.91 -7.59
N ALA A 66 -19.22 -0.26 -7.07
CA ALA A 66 -20.52 -0.49 -6.46
C ALA A 66 -20.56 -0.08 -4.97
N GLY A 67 -19.43 0.33 -4.40
CA GLY A 67 -19.30 0.73 -2.99
C GLY A 67 -18.99 -0.43 -2.04
N ASN A 68 -18.72 -1.63 -2.54
CA ASN A 68 -18.32 -2.76 -1.70
C ASN A 68 -16.86 -2.60 -1.27
N GLY A 69 -16.65 -2.54 0.05
CA GLY A 69 -15.32 -2.48 0.65
C GLY A 69 -14.73 -3.87 0.89
N SER A 70 -13.42 -4.02 0.68
CA SER A 70 -12.68 -5.21 1.08
C SER A 70 -12.03 -5.03 2.47
N PRO A 71 -11.88 -6.12 3.25
CA PRO A 71 -11.16 -6.06 4.50
C PRO A 71 -9.70 -5.64 4.27
N ALA A 72 -9.15 -4.89 5.24
CA ALA A 72 -7.77 -4.42 5.13
C ALA A 72 -6.78 -5.59 5.23
N SER A 73 -5.94 -5.76 4.21
CA SER A 73 -4.86 -6.74 4.20
C SER A 73 -3.56 -6.08 4.68
N CYS A 74 -3.03 -6.57 5.80
CA CYS A 74 -1.86 -6.00 6.46
C CYS A 74 -0.61 -6.87 6.29
N ALA A 75 0.50 -6.24 5.90
CA ALA A 75 1.81 -6.86 5.78
C ALA A 75 2.84 -6.14 6.67
N ALA A 76 3.74 -6.89 7.29
CA ALA A 76 4.85 -6.32 8.04
C ALA A 76 5.91 -5.76 7.07
N LEU A 77 6.30 -4.50 7.29
CA LEU A 77 7.31 -3.80 6.50
C LEU A 77 8.52 -3.49 7.38
N LYS A 78 9.72 -3.83 6.93
CA LYS A 78 10.96 -3.43 7.61
C LYS A 78 11.73 -2.41 6.77
N LEU A 79 11.71 -1.15 7.19
CA LEU A 79 12.54 -0.12 6.55
C LEU A 79 13.99 -0.25 7.06
N LYS A 80 14.85 -0.75 6.18
CA LYS A 80 16.31 -0.68 6.32
C LYS A 80 16.80 0.67 5.75
N LYS A 81 17.95 1.18 6.24
CA LYS A 81 18.61 2.32 5.57
C LYS A 81 18.74 1.99 4.08
N ALA A 82 18.36 2.91 3.21
CA ALA A 82 18.62 2.77 1.78
C ALA A 82 20.12 2.52 1.59
N LYS A 83 20.50 1.35 1.09
CA LYS A 83 21.87 1.09 0.63
C LYS A 83 22.10 2.15 -0.46
N LYS A 84 23.07 3.06 -0.29
CA LYS A 84 23.50 3.93 -1.39
C LYS A 84 23.80 2.98 -2.55
N ARG A 85 23.03 3.02 -3.63
CA ARG A 85 23.44 2.36 -4.88
C ARG A 85 24.73 3.09 -5.28
N LYS A 86 25.89 2.43 -5.13
CA LYS A 86 27.12 2.91 -5.76
C LYS A 86 26.83 2.93 -7.26
N ARG A 87 26.97 4.10 -7.86
CA ARG A 87 27.02 4.29 -9.31
C ARG A 87 28.34 3.74 -9.81
#